data_AF-A0A3C0Z4U5-F1
#
_entry.id   AF-A0A3C0Z4U5-F1
#
_cell.length_a   1.000
_cell.length_b   1.000
_cell.length_c   1.000
_cell.angle_alpha   90.00
_cell.angle_beta   90.00
_cell.angle_gamma   90.00
#
_symmetry.space_group_name_H-M   'P 1'
#
loop_
_entity.id
_entity.type
_entity.pdbx_description
1 polymer ?
#
loop_
_entity_poly.entity_id
_entity_poly.type
_entity_poly.pdbx_seq_one_letter_code
_entity_poly.pdbx_strand_id
1 'polypeptide(L)'
;AAGIGTDDVGNYDVIYGEANSGSPDVKTQMLRWQKFCNSLRLRMAIRISSVAPALAKSTIEEIAGNKTKYPLIETNAESCQMFFPGNLPYMEPWYESGIYGKRINNWGMFDIFINHLTETNDPRIESIAQKNNAGKYVGFVNGSLTNPSPSTSISWIGLHYINNPAGAVPFYKACETYYMLAEAALLGYNVGITAKAAYETAVRLSMEDNEVAEPAVNAYLAGAGKFDGSKDRIYWDMWVALFKENFEAWSLYRRTGIPSTNYPSKIQNSATPHTDQPFRLPYPNNEYLYNTDNVTAAAQGTVDYNWGKRLWWAKNNGKN
;
A
#
# COMPACT_ATOMS: atom_id res chain seq x y z
N ALA A 1 -7.66 9.17 27.18
CA ALA A 1 -6.72 10.20 27.66
C ALA A 1 -7.47 11.52 27.71
N ALA A 2 -7.48 12.23 28.84
CA ALA A 2 -7.93 13.61 28.86
C ALA A 2 -6.80 14.44 28.24
N GLY A 3 -6.96 14.84 26.98
CA GLY A 3 -5.96 15.62 26.25
C GLY A 3 -5.72 16.97 26.92
N ILE A 4 -4.46 17.41 26.92
CA ILE A 4 -3.95 18.63 27.58
C ILE A 4 -4.03 19.88 26.67
N GLY A 5 -4.67 19.77 25.51
CA GLY A 5 -4.78 20.86 24.53
C GLY A 5 -6.21 21.41 24.46
N THR A 6 -6.33 22.73 24.28
CA THR A 6 -7.57 23.44 23.89
C THR A 6 -7.75 23.49 22.37
N ASP A 7 -6.86 22.86 21.62
CA ASP A 7 -6.83 22.96 20.16
C ASP A 7 -8.00 22.18 19.58
N ASP A 8 -9.04 22.93 19.20
CA ASP A 8 -10.16 22.43 18.44
C ASP A 8 -9.69 22.19 16.99
N VAL A 9 -9.19 20.99 16.74
CA VAL A 9 -8.85 20.55 15.37
C VAL A 9 -10.10 20.57 14.47
N GLY A 10 -11.29 20.44 15.07
CA GLY A 10 -12.63 20.64 14.51
C GLY A 10 -12.73 20.58 12.99
N ASN A 11 -13.01 21.73 12.38
CA ASN A 11 -13.21 21.86 10.92
C ASN A 11 -11.91 21.95 10.11
N TYR A 12 -10.75 21.99 10.77
CA TYR A 12 -9.43 22.09 10.13
C TYR A 12 -8.70 20.74 10.02
N ASP A 13 -9.25 19.68 10.61
CA ASP A 13 -8.75 18.31 10.42
C ASP A 13 -9.06 17.83 9.00
N VAL A 14 -8.03 17.87 8.15
CA VAL A 14 -8.11 17.45 6.73
C VAL A 14 -8.22 15.94 6.53
N ILE A 15 -8.15 15.13 7.59
CA ILE A 15 -8.26 13.67 7.54
C ILE A 15 -9.61 13.23 8.14
N TYR A 16 -9.86 13.55 9.41
CA TYR A 16 -11.05 13.08 10.14
C TYR A 16 -12.04 14.20 10.52
N GLY A 17 -11.83 15.44 10.07
CA GLY A 17 -12.74 16.56 10.33
C GLY A 17 -14.09 16.44 9.62
N GLU A 18 -15.00 17.37 9.93
CA GLU A 18 -16.43 17.32 9.56
C GLU A 18 -16.68 17.14 8.05
N ALA A 19 -15.84 17.73 7.19
CA ALA A 19 -15.96 17.60 5.74
C ALA A 19 -15.75 16.17 5.23
N ASN A 20 -15.05 15.31 6.00
CA ASN A 20 -14.65 13.97 5.57
C ASN A 20 -15.30 12.84 6.41
N SER A 21 -15.76 13.12 7.63
CA SER A 21 -16.20 12.06 8.56
C SER A 21 -17.67 12.13 8.98
N GLY A 22 -18.38 13.23 8.67
CA GLY A 22 -19.77 13.44 9.09
C GLY A 22 -19.97 13.36 10.61
N SER A 23 -18.91 13.51 11.42
CA SER A 23 -18.95 13.29 12.86
C SER A 23 -18.89 14.62 13.65
N PRO A 24 -19.93 14.96 14.42
CA PRO A 24 -20.09 16.28 15.03
C PRO A 24 -19.37 16.49 16.38
N ASP A 25 -18.56 15.54 16.89
CA ASP A 25 -17.80 15.75 18.13
C ASP A 25 -16.31 15.39 18.06
N VAL A 26 -15.49 16.23 18.71
CA VAL A 26 -14.03 16.09 18.79
C VAL A 26 -13.60 14.74 19.38
N LYS A 27 -14.41 14.14 20.26
CA LYS A 27 -14.08 12.85 20.89
C LYS A 27 -14.06 11.71 19.86
N THR A 28 -15.02 11.70 18.94
CA THR A 28 -15.11 10.70 17.88
C THR A 28 -13.98 10.88 16.87
N GLN A 29 -13.64 12.12 16.51
CA GLN A 29 -12.48 12.43 15.67
C GLN A 29 -11.17 11.94 16.33
N MET A 30 -10.96 12.25 17.61
CA MET A 30 -9.78 11.80 18.36
C MET A 30 -9.71 10.28 18.51
N LEU A 31 -10.84 9.58 18.59
CA LEU A 31 -10.86 8.11 18.56
C LEU A 31 -10.36 7.57 17.22
N ARG A 32 -10.72 8.20 16.09
CA ARG A 32 -10.20 7.81 14.76
C ARG A 32 -8.68 8.03 14.67
N TRP A 33 -8.17 9.16 15.17
CA TRP A 33 -6.73 9.38 15.28
C TRP A 33 -6.04 8.34 16.17
N GLN A 34 -6.64 7.99 17.32
CA GLN A 34 -6.10 6.93 18.19
C GLN A 34 -6.04 5.58 17.45
N LYS A 35 -7.10 5.24 16.70
CA LYS A 35 -7.15 4.03 15.86
C LYS A 35 -6.03 4.03 14.83
N PHE A 36 -5.83 5.13 14.11
CA PHE A 36 -4.76 5.25 13.13
C PHE A 36 -3.37 5.11 13.78
N CYS A 37 -3.10 5.81 14.87
CA CYS A 37 -1.82 5.72 15.59
C CYS A 37 -1.49 4.30 16.04
N ASN A 38 -2.45 3.56 16.60
CA ASN A 38 -2.21 2.16 17.00
C ASN A 38 -2.05 1.22 15.80
N SER A 39 -2.77 1.46 14.71
CA SER A 39 -2.65 0.69 13.48
C SER A 39 -1.29 0.94 12.80
N LEU A 40 -0.78 2.16 12.84
CA LEU A 40 0.57 2.48 12.41
C LEU A 40 1.64 1.81 13.29
N ARG A 41 1.43 1.76 14.61
CA ARG A 41 2.30 0.98 15.51
C ARG A 41 2.33 -0.51 15.13
N LEU A 42 1.18 -1.10 14.79
CA LEU A 42 1.10 -2.47 14.28
C LEU A 42 1.91 -2.63 12.98
N ARG A 43 1.77 -1.69 12.03
CA ARG A 43 2.55 -1.65 10.77
C ARG A 43 4.05 -1.59 11.00
N MET A 44 4.50 -0.74 11.92
CA MET A 44 5.91 -0.65 12.29
C MET A 44 6.41 -1.93 12.96
N ALA A 45 5.61 -2.54 13.85
CA ALA A 45 5.99 -3.78 14.53
C ALA A 45 6.11 -4.97 13.57
N ILE A 46 5.17 -5.11 12.63
CA ILE A 46 5.26 -6.11 11.55
C ILE A 46 6.44 -5.85 10.61
N ARG A 47 6.76 -4.57 10.33
CA ARG A 47 7.90 -4.21 9.49
C ARG A 47 9.23 -4.70 10.03
N ILE A 48 9.39 -4.70 11.35
CA ILE A 48 10.63 -5.10 12.02
C ILE A 48 10.65 -6.58 12.43
N SER A 49 9.61 -7.36 12.10
CA SER A 49 9.46 -8.75 12.57
C SER A 49 10.64 -9.67 12.22
N SER A 50 11.35 -9.38 11.12
CA SER A 50 12.50 -10.16 10.67
C SER A 50 13.85 -9.75 11.27
N VAL A 51 13.95 -8.53 11.84
CA VAL A 51 15.21 -7.95 12.34
C VAL A 51 15.20 -7.69 13.84
N ALA A 52 14.03 -7.56 14.44
CA ALA A 52 13.81 -7.39 15.88
C ALA A 52 12.58 -8.21 16.33
N PRO A 53 12.62 -9.56 16.17
CA PRO A 53 11.44 -10.43 16.35
C PRO A 53 10.83 -10.35 17.76
N ALA A 54 11.66 -10.27 18.80
CA ALA A 54 11.17 -10.19 20.19
C ALA A 54 10.38 -8.89 20.45
N LEU A 55 10.93 -7.75 20.02
CA LEU A 55 10.25 -6.46 20.12
C LEU A 55 8.96 -6.47 19.28
N ALA A 56 9.05 -6.90 18.02
CA ALA A 56 7.89 -7.03 17.14
C ALA A 56 6.76 -7.83 17.80
N LYS A 57 7.07 -9.05 18.29
CA LYS A 57 6.09 -9.92 18.95
C LYS A 57 5.44 -9.22 20.14
N SER A 58 6.24 -8.71 21.07
CA SER A 58 5.73 -8.06 22.28
C SER A 58 4.81 -6.87 21.98
N THR A 59 5.17 -6.03 21.01
CA THR A 59 4.35 -4.88 20.58
C THR A 59 3.06 -5.31 19.89
N ILE A 60 3.10 -6.32 19.02
CA ILE A 60 1.92 -6.82 18.33
C ILE A 60 0.93 -7.45 19.32
N GLU A 61 1.40 -8.29 20.24
CA GLU A 61 0.57 -8.92 21.27
C GLU A 61 0.01 -7.89 22.26
N GLU A 62 0.77 -6.84 22.60
CA GLU A 62 0.27 -5.72 23.42
C GLU A 62 -0.92 -5.02 22.74
N ILE A 63 -0.76 -4.65 21.46
CA ILE A 63 -1.78 -3.92 20.69
C ILE A 63 -3.02 -4.79 20.52
N ALA A 64 -2.85 -6.03 20.05
CA ALA A 64 -3.97 -6.92 19.78
C ALA A 64 -4.67 -7.42 21.06
N GLY A 65 -3.93 -7.55 22.16
CA GLY A 65 -4.44 -8.06 23.44
C GLY A 65 -5.31 -7.08 24.22
N ASN A 66 -5.34 -5.79 23.87
CA ASN A 66 -6.15 -4.79 24.57
C ASN A 66 -6.78 -3.77 23.61
N LYS A 67 -7.82 -4.21 22.87
CA LYS A 67 -8.55 -3.37 21.91
C LYS A 67 -9.20 -2.12 22.51
N THR A 68 -9.54 -2.14 23.81
CA THR A 68 -10.09 -0.96 24.49
C THR A 68 -9.04 0.14 24.66
N LYS A 69 -7.80 -0.23 24.97
CA LYS A 69 -6.68 0.71 25.12
C LYS A 69 -6.03 1.05 23.79
N TYR A 70 -5.93 0.06 22.91
CA TYR A 70 -5.30 0.15 21.60
C TYR A 70 -6.29 -0.20 20.48
N PRO A 71 -7.37 0.59 20.29
CA PRO A 71 -8.29 0.34 19.20
C PRO A 71 -7.55 0.47 17.87
N LEU A 72 -7.94 -0.35 16.88
CA LEU A 72 -7.37 -0.37 15.54
C LEU A 72 -8.39 0.12 14.51
N ILE A 73 -7.92 0.43 13.30
CA ILE A 73 -8.78 0.64 12.13
C ILE A 73 -9.34 -0.72 11.72
N GLU A 74 -10.67 -0.86 11.75
CA GLU A 74 -11.37 -2.13 11.52
C GLU A 74 -12.29 -2.11 10.29
N THR A 75 -12.69 -0.94 9.78
CA THR A 75 -13.60 -0.80 8.62
C THR A 75 -13.11 0.25 7.63
N ASN A 76 -13.54 0.17 6.36
CA ASN A 76 -13.09 1.10 5.33
C ASN A 76 -13.42 2.57 5.66
N ALA A 77 -14.54 2.84 6.36
CA ALA A 77 -14.93 4.17 6.83
C ALA A 77 -13.98 4.77 7.90
N GLU A 78 -13.11 3.95 8.49
CA GLU A 78 -12.10 4.35 9.48
C GLU A 78 -10.71 4.52 8.88
N SER A 79 -10.52 4.17 7.61
CA SER A 79 -9.23 4.30 6.91
C SER A 79 -8.69 5.73 7.02
N CYS A 80 -7.36 5.85 7.11
CA CYS A 80 -6.69 7.14 7.14
C CYS A 80 -6.42 7.57 5.70
N GLN A 81 -7.16 8.56 5.22
CA GLN A 81 -7.08 9.04 3.85
C GLN A 81 -7.27 10.56 3.82
N MET A 82 -6.61 11.23 2.89
CA MET A 82 -6.79 12.65 2.64
C MET A 82 -7.73 12.86 1.47
N PHE A 83 -8.87 13.49 1.72
CA PHE A 83 -9.83 13.87 0.69
C PHE A 83 -9.50 15.26 0.14
N PHE A 84 -9.86 15.47 -1.12
CA PHE A 84 -9.64 16.74 -1.80
C PHE A 84 -10.98 17.48 -2.00
N PRO A 85 -10.99 18.82 -1.96
CA PRO A 85 -12.19 19.63 -2.24
C PRO A 85 -12.82 19.39 -3.63
N GLY A 86 -12.01 18.98 -4.62
CA GLY A 86 -12.47 18.65 -5.96
C GLY A 86 -12.63 19.82 -6.92
N ASN A 87 -12.08 20.97 -6.57
CA ASN A 87 -12.02 22.15 -7.41
C ASN A 87 -10.62 22.78 -7.35
N LEU A 88 -10.24 23.56 -8.38
CA LEU A 88 -8.93 24.21 -8.39
C LEU A 88 -8.80 25.19 -7.22
N PRO A 89 -7.60 25.30 -6.60
CA PRO A 89 -6.35 24.61 -6.95
C PRO A 89 -6.17 23.24 -6.25
N TYR A 90 -7.21 22.68 -5.61
CA TYR A 90 -7.15 21.49 -4.78
C TYR A 90 -8.06 20.37 -5.30
N MET A 91 -7.61 19.72 -6.37
CA MET A 91 -8.21 18.49 -6.88
C MET A 91 -7.39 17.27 -6.45
N GLU A 92 -8.01 16.10 -6.43
CA GLU A 92 -7.29 14.85 -6.24
C GLU A 92 -6.19 14.72 -7.32
N PRO A 93 -4.93 14.39 -6.97
CA PRO A 93 -3.79 14.54 -7.88
C PRO A 93 -3.87 13.64 -9.12
N TRP A 94 -4.47 12.45 -9.02
CA TRP A 94 -4.63 11.55 -10.15
C TRP A 94 -5.74 12.03 -11.09
N TYR A 95 -6.82 12.60 -10.57
CA TYR A 95 -7.81 13.30 -11.39
C TYR A 95 -7.21 14.53 -12.07
N GLU A 96 -6.51 15.37 -11.31
CA GLU A 96 -5.94 16.64 -11.78
C GLU A 96 -4.97 16.41 -12.94
N SER A 97 -4.04 15.47 -12.78
CA SER A 97 -3.04 15.21 -13.82
C SER A 97 -3.56 14.28 -14.93
N GLY A 98 -4.43 13.32 -14.61
CA GLY A 98 -4.98 12.35 -15.55
C GLY A 98 -6.14 12.89 -16.38
N ILE A 99 -7.33 12.98 -15.79
CA ILE A 99 -8.57 13.38 -16.47
C ILE A 99 -8.53 14.87 -16.82
N TYR A 100 -8.32 15.74 -15.83
CA TYR A 100 -8.30 17.19 -16.04
C TYR A 100 -7.10 17.63 -16.89
N GLY A 101 -5.91 17.10 -16.58
CA GLY A 101 -4.66 17.37 -17.29
C GLY A 101 -4.52 16.68 -18.65
N LYS A 102 -5.48 15.82 -19.03
CA LYS A 102 -5.51 15.05 -20.29
C LYS A 102 -4.28 14.15 -20.49
N ARG A 103 -3.79 13.53 -19.41
CA ARG A 103 -2.64 12.60 -19.41
C ARG A 103 -2.98 11.18 -19.03
N ILE A 104 -4.23 10.75 -19.26
CA ILE A 104 -4.69 9.37 -18.97
C ILE A 104 -3.84 8.29 -19.65
N ASN A 105 -3.22 8.61 -20.79
CA ASN A 105 -2.34 7.73 -21.56
C ASN A 105 -0.88 7.74 -21.08
N ASN A 106 -0.57 8.33 -19.93
CA ASN A 106 0.76 8.28 -19.32
C ASN A 106 0.88 7.18 -18.24
N TRP A 107 -0.24 6.54 -17.86
CA TRP A 107 -0.29 5.63 -16.70
C TRP A 107 -0.65 4.21 -17.10
N GLY A 108 0.22 3.60 -17.90
CA GLY A 108 0.06 2.22 -18.33
C GLY A 108 0.21 1.27 -17.14
N MET A 109 -0.72 0.33 -17.01
CA MET A 109 -0.69 -0.64 -15.92
C MET A 109 0.49 -1.59 -16.09
N PHE A 110 1.26 -1.85 -15.03
CA PHE A 110 2.42 -2.73 -15.09
C PHE A 110 2.01 -4.19 -15.36
N ASP A 111 2.77 -4.88 -16.23
CA ASP A 111 2.50 -6.27 -16.64
C ASP A 111 2.35 -7.25 -15.46
N ILE A 112 3.23 -7.18 -14.46
CA ILE A 112 3.14 -8.06 -13.29
C ILE A 112 1.81 -7.92 -12.56
N PHE A 113 1.34 -6.68 -12.39
CA PHE A 113 0.10 -6.40 -11.67
C PHE A 113 -1.10 -6.95 -12.45
N ILE A 114 -1.16 -6.66 -13.76
CA ILE A 114 -2.24 -7.17 -14.61
C ILE A 114 -2.20 -8.68 -14.72
N ASN A 115 -1.04 -9.27 -14.97
CA ASN A 115 -0.88 -10.72 -15.10
C ASN A 115 -1.36 -11.42 -13.83
N HIS A 116 -0.91 -10.96 -12.65
CA HIS A 116 -1.34 -11.54 -11.37
C HIS A 116 -2.87 -11.52 -11.22
N LEU A 117 -3.51 -10.36 -11.43
CA LEU A 117 -4.96 -10.24 -11.32
C LEU A 117 -5.70 -11.13 -12.33
N THR A 118 -5.20 -11.25 -13.57
CA THR A 118 -5.82 -12.13 -14.57
C THR A 118 -5.62 -13.60 -14.25
N GLU A 119 -4.45 -14.01 -13.78
CA GLU A 119 -4.12 -15.39 -13.44
C GLU A 119 -4.92 -15.89 -12.23
N THR A 120 -5.18 -14.99 -11.26
CA THR A 120 -5.99 -15.30 -10.08
C THR A 120 -7.48 -15.03 -10.28
N ASN A 121 -7.91 -14.59 -11.48
CA ASN A 121 -9.29 -14.16 -11.72
C ASN A 121 -9.80 -13.19 -10.64
N ASP A 122 -8.96 -12.25 -10.24
CA ASP A 122 -9.26 -11.30 -9.18
C ASP A 122 -10.28 -10.26 -9.68
N PRO A 123 -11.47 -10.15 -9.05
CA PRO A 123 -12.51 -9.23 -9.50
C PRO A 123 -12.12 -7.76 -9.36
N ARG A 124 -11.11 -7.41 -8.56
CA ARG A 124 -10.60 -6.03 -8.43
C ARG A 124 -9.97 -5.51 -9.73
N ILE A 125 -9.70 -6.36 -10.73
CA ILE A 125 -9.18 -5.91 -12.03
C ILE A 125 -10.11 -4.93 -12.74
N GLU A 126 -11.42 -5.03 -12.51
CA GLU A 126 -12.41 -4.16 -13.15
C GLU A 126 -12.37 -2.72 -12.63
N SER A 127 -12.08 -2.52 -11.34
CA SER A 127 -11.88 -1.21 -10.73
C SER A 127 -10.47 -0.66 -10.98
N ILE A 128 -9.44 -1.53 -10.91
CA ILE A 128 -8.03 -1.12 -10.98
C ILE A 128 -7.59 -0.78 -12.40
N ALA A 129 -8.12 -1.44 -13.42
CA ALA A 129 -7.64 -1.31 -14.79
C ALA A 129 -8.77 -1.16 -15.81
N GLN A 130 -8.46 -0.51 -16.92
CA GLN A 130 -9.31 -0.48 -18.12
C GLN A 130 -8.87 -1.58 -19.09
N LYS A 131 -9.84 -2.15 -19.80
CA LYS A 131 -9.55 -3.02 -20.95
C LYS A 131 -8.92 -2.19 -22.08
N ASN A 132 -8.00 -2.82 -22.80
CA ASN A 132 -7.39 -2.24 -23.99
C ASN A 132 -8.39 -2.19 -25.16
N ASN A 133 -7.94 -1.69 -26.32
CA ASN A 133 -8.74 -1.59 -27.55
C ASN A 133 -9.25 -2.94 -28.12
N ALA A 134 -8.74 -4.07 -27.64
CA ALA A 134 -9.19 -5.42 -28.00
C ALA A 134 -10.10 -6.05 -26.92
N GLY A 135 -10.52 -5.28 -25.91
CA GLY A 135 -11.38 -5.76 -24.83
C GLY A 135 -10.65 -6.67 -23.82
N LYS A 136 -9.32 -6.60 -23.74
CA LYS A 136 -8.49 -7.44 -22.86
C LYS A 136 -7.76 -6.61 -21.82
N TYR A 137 -7.43 -7.22 -20.69
CA TYR A 137 -6.45 -6.66 -19.76
C TYR A 137 -5.04 -7.02 -20.22
N VAL A 138 -4.21 -6.01 -20.47
CA VAL A 138 -2.84 -6.19 -20.97
C VAL A 138 -1.94 -5.18 -20.28
N GLY A 139 -1.08 -5.63 -19.37
CA GLY A 139 -0.12 -4.72 -18.76
C GLY A 139 1.08 -4.43 -19.67
N PHE A 140 1.80 -3.37 -19.33
CA PHE A 140 2.95 -2.88 -20.06
C PHE A 140 4.24 -3.29 -19.37
N VAL A 141 5.18 -3.78 -20.17
CA VAL A 141 6.49 -4.24 -19.71
C VAL A 141 7.31 -3.05 -19.21
N ASN A 142 7.80 -3.13 -17.97
CA ASN A 142 8.63 -2.06 -17.40
C ASN A 142 9.96 -1.96 -18.16
N GLY A 143 10.27 -0.76 -18.65
CA GLY A 143 11.43 -0.53 -19.50
C GLY A 143 11.32 -1.15 -20.89
N SER A 144 10.13 -1.22 -21.49
CA SER A 144 10.01 -1.59 -22.90
C SER A 144 10.75 -0.60 -23.81
N LEU A 145 11.49 -1.10 -24.81
CA LEU A 145 12.19 -0.30 -25.83
C LEU A 145 11.24 0.35 -26.82
N THR A 146 10.05 -0.22 -26.97
CA THR A 146 9.03 0.27 -27.90
C THR A 146 7.80 0.71 -27.11
N ASN A 147 7.35 1.92 -27.37
CA ASN A 147 6.08 2.40 -26.86
C ASN A 147 4.92 1.57 -27.42
N PRO A 148 3.83 1.39 -26.65
CA PRO A 148 2.64 0.72 -27.14
C PRO A 148 2.08 1.49 -28.35
N SER A 149 1.81 0.78 -29.45
CA SER A 149 1.26 1.35 -30.69
C SER A 149 0.12 0.46 -31.22
N PRO A 150 -1.14 0.95 -31.25
CA PRO A 150 -1.57 2.21 -30.64
C PRO A 150 -1.36 2.20 -29.13
N SER A 151 -1.33 3.38 -28.49
CA SER A 151 -1.21 3.45 -27.02
C SER A 151 -2.32 2.66 -26.34
N THR A 152 -3.52 2.61 -26.93
CA THR A 152 -4.67 1.83 -26.46
C THR A 152 -4.50 0.31 -26.57
N SER A 153 -3.35 -0.21 -27.00
CA SER A 153 -3.04 -1.65 -27.00
C SER A 153 -2.76 -2.24 -25.61
N ILE A 154 -2.54 -1.38 -24.61
CA ILE A 154 -2.34 -1.76 -23.21
C ILE A 154 -3.49 -1.25 -22.33
N SER A 155 -3.56 -1.79 -21.12
CA SER A 155 -4.45 -1.35 -20.04
C SER A 155 -3.92 -0.09 -19.35
N TRP A 156 -4.84 0.82 -19.07
CA TRP A 156 -4.61 2.05 -18.31
C TRP A 156 -5.27 1.94 -16.94
N ILE A 157 -4.92 2.83 -16.00
CA ILE A 157 -5.57 2.87 -14.68
C ILE A 157 -7.09 3.01 -14.83
N GLY A 158 -7.84 2.22 -14.05
CA GLY A 158 -9.29 2.20 -14.01
C GLY A 158 -9.89 3.53 -13.53
N LEU A 159 -11.08 3.86 -14.05
CA LEU A 159 -11.76 5.12 -13.76
C LEU A 159 -12.10 5.27 -12.27
N HIS A 160 -12.30 4.16 -11.55
CA HIS A 160 -12.51 4.16 -10.10
C HIS A 160 -11.43 4.96 -9.36
N TYR A 161 -10.16 4.90 -9.79
CA TYR A 161 -9.05 5.56 -9.10
C TYR A 161 -8.73 6.98 -9.59
N ILE A 162 -9.16 7.34 -10.80
CA ILE A 162 -8.74 8.60 -11.47
C ILE A 162 -9.89 9.54 -11.82
N ASN A 163 -11.14 9.09 -11.74
CA ASN A 163 -12.31 9.85 -12.19
C ASN A 163 -13.15 10.43 -11.04
N ASN A 164 -12.48 10.92 -9.99
CA ASN A 164 -13.13 11.64 -8.91
C ASN A 164 -12.28 12.86 -8.50
N PRO A 165 -12.69 14.10 -8.85
CA PRO A 165 -11.93 15.29 -8.45
C PRO A 165 -11.86 15.46 -6.93
N ALA A 166 -12.91 15.06 -6.20
CA ALA A 166 -12.98 15.09 -4.74
C ALA A 166 -12.55 13.74 -4.12
N GLY A 167 -11.76 12.95 -4.86
CA GLY A 167 -11.28 11.65 -4.40
C GLY A 167 -10.31 11.75 -3.22
N ALA A 168 -9.85 10.57 -2.76
CA ALA A 168 -8.95 10.46 -1.63
C ALA A 168 -7.58 9.86 -2.00
N VAL A 169 -6.56 10.26 -1.26
CA VAL A 169 -5.24 9.63 -1.24
C VAL A 169 -5.06 8.88 0.08
N PRO A 170 -4.87 7.55 0.06
CA PRO A 170 -4.77 6.75 1.27
C PRO A 170 -3.38 6.85 1.92
N PHE A 171 -3.36 6.89 3.25
CA PHE A 171 -2.17 6.69 4.08
C PHE A 171 -2.19 5.36 4.85
N TYR A 172 -3.40 4.86 5.13
CA TYR A 172 -3.62 3.55 5.73
C TYR A 172 -5.03 3.05 5.42
N LYS A 173 -5.15 1.88 4.82
CA LYS A 173 -6.41 1.20 4.52
C LYS A 173 -6.76 0.16 5.58
N ALA A 174 -8.05 0.01 5.88
CA ALA A 174 -8.50 -0.93 6.92
C ALA A 174 -8.08 -2.39 6.67
N CYS A 175 -8.01 -2.82 5.41
CA CYS A 175 -7.56 -4.16 5.04
C CYS A 175 -6.14 -4.48 5.52
N GLU A 176 -5.26 -3.48 5.63
CA GLU A 176 -3.88 -3.67 6.09
C GLU A 176 -3.81 -4.18 7.52
N THR A 177 -4.67 -3.67 8.41
CA THR A 177 -4.76 -4.14 9.80
C THR A 177 -4.92 -5.64 9.83
N TYR A 178 -5.84 -6.16 9.02
CA TYR A 178 -6.16 -7.58 9.01
C TYR A 178 -5.12 -8.42 8.27
N TYR A 179 -4.48 -7.93 7.20
CA TYR A 179 -3.33 -8.63 6.62
C TYR A 179 -2.18 -8.78 7.62
N MET A 180 -1.93 -7.75 8.43
CA MET A 180 -0.91 -7.76 9.46
C MET A 180 -1.25 -8.67 10.64
N LEU A 181 -2.52 -8.70 11.07
CA LEU A 181 -2.99 -9.66 12.07
C LEU A 181 -2.94 -11.09 11.53
N ALA A 182 -3.22 -11.31 10.24
CA ALA A 182 -3.10 -12.61 9.60
C ALA A 182 -1.65 -13.12 9.60
N GLU A 183 -0.69 -12.27 9.25
CA GLU A 183 0.74 -12.61 9.33
C GLU A 183 1.17 -12.89 10.77
N ALA A 184 0.77 -12.03 11.72
CA ALA A 184 1.08 -12.22 13.13
C ALA A 184 0.53 -13.55 13.67
N ALA A 185 -0.69 -13.92 13.30
CA ALA A 185 -1.27 -15.20 13.66
C ALA A 185 -0.50 -16.38 13.03
N LEU A 186 -0.03 -16.28 11.77
CA LEU A 186 0.85 -17.29 11.15
C LEU A 186 2.22 -17.39 11.84
N LEU A 187 2.71 -16.29 12.40
CA LEU A 187 3.91 -16.27 13.23
C LEU A 187 3.69 -16.87 14.63
N GLY A 188 2.47 -17.28 14.96
CA GLY A 188 2.11 -17.84 16.27
C GLY A 188 1.99 -16.79 17.37
N TYR A 189 1.73 -15.53 17.02
CA TYR A 189 1.53 -14.46 18.00
C TYR A 189 0.07 -14.45 18.49
N ASN A 190 -0.11 -14.09 19.76
CA ASN A 190 -1.43 -14.01 20.39
C ASN A 190 -2.17 -12.73 19.97
N VAL A 191 -2.90 -12.80 18.85
CA VAL A 191 -3.61 -11.64 18.27
C VAL A 191 -5.14 -11.74 18.32
N GLY A 192 -5.69 -12.77 18.97
CA GLY A 192 -7.13 -12.89 19.21
C GLY A 192 -7.99 -13.18 17.97
N ILE A 193 -7.36 -13.46 16.83
CA ILE A 193 -8.01 -13.87 15.57
C ILE A 193 -7.14 -14.93 14.88
N THR A 194 -7.76 -15.87 14.17
CA THR A 194 -6.99 -16.86 13.39
C THR A 194 -6.43 -16.24 12.12
N ALA A 195 -5.32 -16.78 11.61
CA ALA A 195 -4.71 -16.29 10.37
C ALA A 195 -5.70 -16.30 9.19
N LYS A 196 -6.48 -17.39 9.06
CA LYS A 196 -7.50 -17.51 8.02
C LYS A 196 -8.58 -16.45 8.14
N ALA A 197 -9.17 -16.28 9.33
CA ALA A 197 -10.24 -15.30 9.53
C ALA A 197 -9.73 -13.88 9.27
N ALA A 198 -8.55 -13.53 9.76
CA ALA A 198 -7.95 -12.23 9.50
C ALA A 198 -7.68 -12.01 8.00
N TYR A 199 -7.11 -12.99 7.29
CA TYR A 199 -6.89 -12.88 5.85
C TYR A 199 -8.20 -12.68 5.08
N GLU A 200 -9.24 -13.49 5.36
CA GLU A 200 -10.53 -13.39 4.67
C GLU A 200 -11.21 -12.03 4.95
N THR A 201 -11.09 -11.50 6.17
CA THR A 201 -11.55 -10.13 6.48
C THR A 201 -10.77 -9.07 5.69
N ALA A 202 -9.45 -9.22 5.57
CA ALA A 202 -8.61 -8.30 4.81
C ALA A 202 -8.98 -8.26 3.31
N VAL A 203 -9.20 -9.43 2.70
CA VAL A 203 -9.65 -9.54 1.30
C VAL A 203 -11.00 -8.88 1.12
N ARG A 204 -11.97 -9.14 2.01
CA ARG A 204 -13.30 -8.52 1.95
C ARG A 204 -13.22 -7.00 2.00
N LEU A 205 -12.48 -6.43 2.95
CA LEU A 205 -12.29 -4.98 3.06
C LEU A 205 -11.62 -4.41 1.80
N SER A 206 -10.61 -5.09 1.25
CA SER A 206 -9.96 -4.65 0.02
C SER A 206 -10.88 -4.70 -1.20
N MET A 207 -11.78 -5.68 -1.27
CA MET A 207 -12.73 -5.84 -2.36
C MET A 207 -13.90 -4.85 -2.24
N GLU A 208 -14.34 -4.56 -1.02
CA GLU A 208 -15.30 -3.50 -0.73
C GLU A 208 -14.76 -2.12 -1.13
N ASP A 209 -13.47 -1.82 -0.85
CA ASP A 209 -12.78 -0.58 -1.31
C ASP A 209 -12.77 -0.44 -2.84
N ASN A 210 -12.98 -1.55 -3.56
CA ASN A 210 -13.01 -1.64 -5.02
C ASN A 210 -14.41 -1.88 -5.58
N GLU A 211 -15.46 -1.70 -4.76
CA GLU A 211 -16.87 -1.87 -5.15
C GLU A 211 -17.21 -3.28 -5.67
N VAL A 212 -16.43 -4.30 -5.30
CA VAL A 212 -16.68 -5.68 -5.69
C VAL A 212 -17.83 -6.26 -4.85
N ALA A 213 -18.85 -6.78 -5.53
CA ALA A 213 -20.01 -7.37 -4.88
C ALA A 213 -19.67 -8.68 -4.14
N GLU A 214 -20.30 -8.87 -2.97
CA GLU A 214 -20.10 -9.99 -2.05
C GLU A 214 -20.11 -11.40 -2.72
N PRO A 215 -20.98 -11.73 -3.71
CA PRO A 215 -20.90 -13.01 -4.42
C PRO A 215 -19.57 -13.24 -5.16
N ALA A 216 -18.99 -12.20 -5.76
CA ALA A 216 -17.70 -12.30 -6.44
C ALA A 216 -16.54 -12.44 -5.43
N VAL A 217 -16.65 -11.76 -4.28
CA VAL A 217 -15.71 -11.93 -3.16
C VAL A 217 -15.71 -13.37 -2.66
N ASN A 218 -16.89 -13.95 -2.47
CA ASN A 218 -17.04 -15.35 -2.05
C ASN A 218 -16.49 -16.33 -3.09
N ALA A 219 -16.71 -16.07 -4.38
CA ALA A 219 -16.14 -16.88 -5.45
C ALA A 219 -14.60 -16.83 -5.46
N TYR A 220 -14.02 -15.64 -5.28
CA TYR A 220 -12.56 -15.49 -5.21
C TYR A 220 -11.96 -16.25 -4.01
N LEU A 221 -12.54 -16.07 -2.81
CA LEU A 221 -12.09 -16.73 -1.57
C LEU A 221 -12.32 -18.26 -1.58
N ALA A 222 -13.25 -18.76 -2.40
CA ALA A 222 -13.43 -20.20 -2.64
C ALA A 222 -12.43 -20.76 -3.68
N GLY A 223 -11.93 -19.91 -4.58
CA GLY A 223 -11.06 -20.26 -5.69
C GLY A 223 -9.61 -19.82 -5.50
N ALA A 224 -9.12 -18.97 -6.40
CA ALA A 224 -7.71 -18.58 -6.45
C ALA A 224 -7.23 -17.76 -5.25
N GLY A 225 -8.15 -17.08 -4.55
CA GLY A 225 -7.93 -16.34 -3.31
C GLY A 225 -8.15 -17.17 -2.05
N LYS A 226 -8.28 -18.49 -2.16
CA LYS A 226 -8.44 -19.35 -0.98
C LYS A 226 -7.20 -19.29 -0.09
N PHE A 227 -7.43 -19.07 1.22
CA PHE A 227 -6.35 -19.11 2.19
C PHE A 227 -5.71 -20.51 2.25
N ASP A 228 -4.41 -20.57 2.01
CA ASP A 228 -3.60 -21.80 1.94
C ASP A 228 -2.65 -21.97 3.15
N GLY A 229 -2.71 -21.05 4.12
CA GLY A 229 -1.83 -21.06 5.29
C GLY A 229 -0.43 -20.49 5.03
N SER A 230 -0.15 -19.98 3.83
CA SER A 230 1.13 -19.38 3.48
C SER A 230 1.16 -17.86 3.71
N LYS A 231 2.36 -17.34 3.96
CA LYS A 231 2.61 -15.89 3.99
C LYS A 231 2.54 -15.27 2.60
N ASP A 232 2.95 -16.00 1.56
CA ASP A 232 2.91 -15.52 0.18
C ASP A 232 1.48 -15.17 -0.24
N ARG A 233 0.49 -15.99 0.15
CA ARG A 233 -0.94 -15.70 -0.05
C ARG A 233 -1.35 -14.35 0.55
N ILE A 234 -0.97 -14.11 1.81
CA ILE A 234 -1.24 -12.84 2.50
C ILE A 234 -0.56 -11.67 1.75
N TYR A 235 0.70 -11.83 1.37
CA TYR A 235 1.49 -10.73 0.82
C TYR A 235 1.10 -10.36 -0.61
N TRP A 236 0.70 -11.33 -1.43
CA TRP A 236 0.19 -11.06 -2.78
C TRP A 236 -1.11 -10.26 -2.73
N ASP A 237 -2.08 -10.72 -1.93
CA ASP A 237 -3.36 -10.03 -1.77
C ASP A 237 -3.21 -8.67 -1.08
N MET A 238 -2.28 -8.54 -0.13
CA MET A 238 -1.93 -7.26 0.49
C MET A 238 -1.29 -6.32 -0.54
N TRP A 239 -0.39 -6.80 -1.40
CA TRP A 239 0.22 -5.98 -2.44
C TRP A 239 -0.82 -5.44 -3.43
N VAL A 240 -1.80 -6.26 -3.83
CA VAL A 240 -2.95 -5.80 -4.64
C VAL A 240 -3.77 -4.75 -3.88
N ALA A 241 -4.07 -4.98 -2.61
CA ALA A 241 -4.86 -4.05 -1.79
C ALA A 241 -4.20 -2.68 -1.61
N LEU A 242 -2.87 -2.64 -1.62
CA LEU A 242 -2.05 -1.41 -1.53
C LEU A 242 -1.99 -0.62 -2.84
N PHE A 243 -2.78 -0.96 -3.87
CA PHE A 243 -2.91 -0.09 -5.04
C PHE A 243 -3.35 1.32 -4.62
N LYS A 244 -2.68 2.33 -5.18
CA LYS A 244 -2.71 3.76 -4.79
C LYS A 244 -1.97 4.12 -3.48
N GLU A 245 -1.43 3.15 -2.75
CA GLU A 245 -0.53 3.34 -1.59
C GLU A 245 0.90 2.86 -1.91
N ASN A 246 1.47 3.41 -2.99
CA ASN A 246 2.66 2.88 -3.64
C ASN A 246 3.91 2.80 -2.74
N PHE A 247 4.08 3.71 -1.79
CA PHE A 247 5.20 3.67 -0.85
C PHE A 247 5.10 2.51 0.15
N GLU A 248 3.88 2.17 0.56
CA GLU A 248 3.66 1.00 1.40
C GLU A 248 3.82 -0.28 0.59
N ALA A 249 3.29 -0.33 -0.64
CA ALA A 249 3.49 -1.47 -1.55
C ALA A 249 4.99 -1.74 -1.81
N TRP A 250 5.80 -0.69 -2.03
CA TRP A 250 7.26 -0.84 -2.16
C TRP A 250 7.94 -1.23 -0.85
N SER A 251 7.40 -0.79 0.30
CA SER A 251 7.90 -1.22 1.61
C SER A 251 7.60 -2.69 1.89
N LEU A 252 6.40 -3.16 1.53
CA LEU A 252 6.02 -4.56 1.56
C LEU A 252 6.97 -5.40 0.71
N TYR A 253 7.17 -5.02 -0.56
CA TYR A 253 8.11 -5.70 -1.46
C TYR A 253 9.51 -5.85 -0.86
N ARG A 254 10.07 -4.75 -0.34
CA ARG A 254 11.41 -4.76 0.26
C ARG A 254 11.49 -5.62 1.53
N ARG A 255 10.38 -5.80 2.24
CA ARG A 255 10.31 -6.64 3.44
C ARG A 255 10.13 -8.12 3.11
N THR A 256 9.32 -8.44 2.10
CA THR A 256 8.82 -9.81 1.86
C THR A 256 9.32 -10.44 0.57
N GLY A 257 9.75 -9.64 -0.40
CA GLY A 257 10.11 -10.10 -1.74
C GLY A 257 8.90 -10.39 -2.63
N ILE A 258 7.69 -10.06 -2.20
CA ILE A 258 6.43 -10.25 -2.95
C ILE A 258 5.97 -8.92 -3.53
N PRO A 259 5.68 -8.81 -4.84
CA PRO A 259 5.61 -9.86 -5.88
C PRO A 259 6.90 -10.63 -6.12
N SER A 260 6.86 -11.97 -6.07
CA SER A 260 8.05 -12.79 -6.29
C SER A 260 8.57 -12.69 -7.73
N THR A 261 7.70 -12.34 -8.67
CA THR A 261 7.98 -12.14 -10.10
C THR A 261 8.48 -10.74 -10.44
N ASN A 262 8.63 -9.84 -9.45
CA ASN A 262 9.10 -8.48 -9.67
C ASN A 262 10.46 -8.45 -10.37
N TYR A 263 10.62 -7.54 -11.32
CA TYR A 263 11.84 -7.37 -12.10
C TYR A 263 12.10 -5.87 -12.37
N PRO A 264 13.36 -5.41 -12.33
CA PRO A 264 13.71 -4.01 -12.61
C PRO A 264 13.41 -3.65 -14.07
N SER A 265 13.45 -2.36 -14.41
CA SER A 265 13.30 -1.92 -15.82
C SER A 265 14.16 -2.76 -16.77
N LYS A 266 13.61 -3.22 -17.91
CA LYS A 266 14.39 -3.94 -18.93
C LYS A 266 15.42 -3.03 -19.62
N ILE A 267 15.20 -1.73 -19.59
CA ILE A 267 16.19 -0.72 -19.98
C ILE A 267 16.85 -0.20 -18.72
N GLN A 268 18.05 -0.68 -18.45
CA GLN A 268 18.87 -0.21 -17.34
C GLN A 268 20.05 0.56 -17.88
N ASN A 269 20.29 1.74 -17.31
CA ASN A 269 21.45 2.56 -17.60
C ASN A 269 22.37 2.58 -16.38
N SER A 270 22.85 1.41 -15.98
CA SER A 270 23.79 1.20 -14.88
C SER A 270 25.01 0.43 -15.37
N ALA A 271 26.18 0.69 -14.79
CA ALA A 271 27.43 0.02 -15.18
C ALA A 271 27.36 -1.50 -14.98
N THR A 272 26.56 -1.96 -14.02
CA THR A 272 26.21 -3.37 -13.82
C THR A 272 24.69 -3.51 -13.85
N PRO A 273 24.12 -4.40 -14.68
CA PRO A 273 22.69 -4.67 -14.68
C PRO A 273 22.24 -5.17 -13.31
N HIS A 274 21.21 -4.53 -12.76
CA HIS A 274 20.55 -4.94 -11.53
C HIS A 274 19.56 -6.07 -11.82
N THR A 275 19.46 -7.02 -10.88
CA THR A 275 18.53 -8.16 -10.97
C THR A 275 17.24 -7.92 -10.19
N ASP A 276 17.14 -6.80 -9.47
CA ASP A 276 16.01 -6.47 -8.61
C ASP A 276 15.76 -4.95 -8.56
N GLN A 277 14.57 -4.55 -8.12
CA GLN A 277 14.17 -3.17 -7.89
C GLN A 277 15.07 -2.44 -6.91
N PRO A 278 15.09 -1.10 -6.94
CA PRO A 278 15.81 -0.32 -5.94
C PRO A 278 15.30 -0.62 -4.52
N PHE A 279 16.21 -0.64 -3.55
CA PHE A 279 15.87 -0.89 -2.14
C PHE A 279 15.71 0.40 -1.32
N ARG A 280 16.14 1.54 -1.87
CA ARG A 280 16.09 2.86 -1.24
C ARG A 280 16.11 3.97 -2.28
N LEU A 281 15.79 5.18 -1.83
CA LEU A 281 16.06 6.41 -2.57
C LEU A 281 17.47 6.94 -2.18
N PRO A 282 18.11 7.73 -3.05
CA PRO A 282 19.41 8.29 -2.76
C PRO A 282 19.28 9.43 -1.76
N TYR A 283 20.38 9.73 -1.05
CA TYR A 283 20.46 10.98 -0.31
C TYR A 283 20.50 12.16 -1.29
N PRO A 284 19.80 13.26 -0.98
CA PRO A 284 19.85 14.49 -1.79
C PRO A 284 21.29 15.00 -1.97
N ASN A 285 21.62 15.53 -3.17
CA ASN A 285 22.98 15.99 -3.49
C ASN A 285 23.46 17.14 -2.58
N ASN A 286 22.55 17.97 -2.09
CA ASN A 286 22.87 19.07 -1.17
C ASN A 286 23.37 18.57 0.20
N GLU A 287 23.04 17.35 0.63
CA GLU A 287 23.62 16.76 1.85
C GLU A 287 25.14 16.56 1.70
N TYR A 288 25.63 16.25 0.50
CA TYR A 288 27.07 16.12 0.25
C TYR A 288 27.81 17.46 0.23
N LEU A 289 27.08 18.57 0.07
CA LEU A 289 27.63 19.93 0.10
C LEU A 289 27.59 20.55 1.50
N TYR A 290 26.50 20.32 2.24
CA TYR A 290 26.23 21.03 3.49
C TYR A 290 26.33 20.15 4.75
N ASN A 291 26.41 18.82 4.59
CA ASN A 291 26.37 17.85 5.70
C ASN A 291 27.28 16.63 5.43
N THR A 292 28.43 16.89 4.81
CA THR A 292 29.30 15.88 4.18
C THR A 292 29.67 14.73 5.11
N ASP A 293 30.07 14.99 6.36
CA ASP A 293 30.50 13.95 7.29
C ASP A 293 29.37 12.96 7.60
N ASN A 294 28.17 13.49 7.87
CA ASN A 294 27.00 12.67 8.22
C ASN A 294 26.48 11.87 7.03
N VAL A 295 26.38 12.49 5.84
CA VAL A 295 25.91 11.76 4.65
C VAL A 295 26.92 10.70 4.21
N THR A 296 28.22 10.98 4.33
CA THR A 296 29.28 10.01 4.00
C THR A 296 29.18 8.81 4.93
N ALA A 297 29.03 9.03 6.24
CA ALA A 297 28.83 7.95 7.21
C ALA A 297 27.53 7.15 6.94
N ALA A 298 26.42 7.83 6.66
CA ALA A 298 25.14 7.18 6.41
C ALA A 298 25.11 6.39 5.08
N ALA A 299 25.81 6.89 4.06
CA ALA A 299 25.89 6.31 2.73
C ALA A 299 26.84 5.11 2.64
N GLN A 300 27.73 4.88 3.62
CA GLN A 300 28.65 3.73 3.63
C GLN A 300 27.96 2.41 3.28
N GLY A 301 28.45 1.71 2.25
CA GLY A 301 27.89 0.46 1.72
C GLY A 301 26.84 0.63 0.61
N THR A 302 26.47 1.86 0.26
CA THR A 302 25.67 2.14 -0.95
C THR A 302 26.60 2.04 -2.16
N VAL A 303 26.22 1.27 -3.17
CA VAL A 303 27.11 0.96 -4.32
C VAL A 303 26.74 1.77 -5.55
N ASP A 304 25.43 1.95 -5.80
CA ASP A 304 24.94 2.62 -7.01
C ASP A 304 23.67 3.42 -6.69
N TYR A 305 23.82 4.42 -5.79
CA TYR A 305 22.80 5.35 -5.26
C TYR A 305 21.55 4.74 -4.60
N ASN A 306 20.85 3.87 -5.31
CA ASN A 306 19.60 3.21 -4.92
C ASN A 306 19.80 1.71 -4.60
N TRP A 307 20.94 1.13 -5.00
CA TRP A 307 21.31 -0.28 -4.79
C TRP A 307 22.56 -0.45 -3.91
N GLY A 308 22.79 -1.69 -3.46
CA GLY A 308 23.96 -2.08 -2.67
C GLY A 308 23.78 -2.03 -1.15
N LYS A 309 22.96 -1.10 -0.63
CA LYS A 309 22.62 -1.04 0.80
C LYS A 309 21.12 -1.13 1.02
N ARG A 310 20.68 -2.22 1.65
CA ARG A 310 19.29 -2.38 2.11
C ARG A 310 19.02 -1.51 3.33
N LEU A 311 17.78 -1.06 3.47
CA LEU A 311 17.31 -0.44 4.70
C LEU A 311 17.42 -1.44 5.87
N TRP A 312 17.60 -0.93 7.08
CA TRP A 312 17.85 -1.76 8.26
C TRP A 312 16.81 -2.89 8.45
N TRP A 313 15.53 -2.60 8.20
CA TRP A 313 14.42 -3.56 8.33
C TRP A 313 14.22 -4.45 7.09
N ALA A 314 14.83 -4.13 5.95
CA ALA A 314 14.63 -4.78 4.66
C ALA A 314 15.68 -5.87 4.35
N LYS A 315 16.33 -6.45 5.37
CA LYS A 315 17.49 -7.32 5.16
C LYS A 315 17.15 -8.73 4.68
N ASN A 316 16.01 -9.27 5.11
CA ASN A 316 15.70 -10.71 5.07
C ASN A 316 14.47 -11.02 4.20
N ASN A 317 14.48 -10.64 2.92
CA ASN A 317 13.36 -10.84 1.99
C ASN A 317 13.58 -11.95 0.95
N GLY A 318 14.62 -12.78 1.10
CA GLY A 318 14.95 -13.87 0.17
C GLY A 318 15.44 -13.44 -1.21
N LYS A 319 15.55 -12.13 -1.46
CA LYS A 319 16.19 -11.57 -2.66
C LYS A 319 17.67 -11.31 -2.37
N ASN A 320 18.51 -11.22 -3.40
CA ASN A 320 19.93 -10.83 -3.32
C ASN A 320 20.12 -9.37 -3.69
#